data_AF-A0A0W8IHB6-F1
#
_entry.id   AF-A0A0W8IHB6-F1
#
_cell.length_a   1.000
_cell.length_b   1.000
_cell.length_c   1.000
_cell.angle_alpha   90.00
_cell.angle_beta   90.00
_cell.angle_gamma   90.00
#
_symmetry.space_group_name_H-M   'P 1'
#
loop_
_entity.id
_entity.type
_entity.pdbx_description
1 polymer ?
#
loop_
_entity_poly.entity_id
_entity_poly.type
_entity_poly.pdbx_seq_one_letter_code
_entity_poly.pdbx_strand_id
1 'polypeptide(L)'
;MTAFLVAVIGGQSVSALLVDRAGLGPGPAQPWRAGRVGAAALAVVGVAVAATARPEEGGAATGAGVGFAVALVLVCAAGALTSVQQALNGVVTTVSRAPVATAWVNFLTGTLTLVLVGLVASLAGGVRPSAVQAGLPWWAWTGGVMGIVFIALAAYAVQHLPVLVFALVTITTQLVVGVLLDALDPVGRAALGPQLLLGVALALTASVWAALARPARGRRASSPPVVAHR
;
A
#
# COMPACT_ATOMS: atom_id res chain seq x y z
N MET A 1 -4.58 -1.05 17.80
CA MET A 1 -3.98 -0.53 16.54
C MET A 1 -3.17 -1.60 15.81
N THR A 2 -2.29 -2.31 16.52
CA THR A 2 -1.32 -3.28 15.96
C THR A 2 -1.96 -4.33 15.06
N ALA A 3 -3.06 -4.96 15.51
CA ALA A 3 -3.71 -6.03 14.75
C ALA A 3 -4.20 -5.55 13.37
N PHE A 4 -4.69 -4.31 13.26
CA PHE A 4 -5.13 -3.73 11.99
C PHE A 4 -3.96 -3.47 11.03
N LEU A 5 -2.84 -2.93 11.53
CA LEU A 5 -1.64 -2.69 10.73
C LEU A 5 -1.03 -4.00 10.22
N VAL A 6 -0.95 -5.01 11.08
CA VAL A 6 -0.48 -6.34 10.68
C VAL A 6 -1.42 -6.98 9.68
N ALA A 7 -2.74 -6.86 9.86
CA ALA A 7 -3.73 -7.40 8.92
C ALA A 7 -3.62 -6.75 7.53
N VAL A 8 -3.59 -5.41 7.44
CA VAL A 8 -3.51 -4.72 6.13
C VAL A 8 -2.19 -5.00 5.43
N ILE A 9 -1.06 -4.98 6.15
CA ILE A 9 0.27 -5.21 5.56
C ILE A 9 0.48 -6.68 5.21
N GLY A 10 -0.05 -7.59 6.04
CA GLY A 10 -0.09 -9.02 5.74
C GLY A 10 -0.88 -9.29 4.47
N GLY A 11 -2.12 -8.79 4.39
CA GLY A 11 -2.98 -8.91 3.21
C GLY A 11 -2.33 -8.33 1.95
N GLN A 12 -1.76 -7.13 2.05
CA GLN A 12 -1.05 -6.48 0.94
C GLN A 12 0.19 -7.27 0.50
N SER A 13 0.98 -7.80 1.44
CA SER A 13 2.22 -8.52 1.12
C SER A 13 1.96 -9.88 0.48
N VAL A 14 0.99 -10.64 1.00
CA VAL A 14 0.56 -11.93 0.43
C VAL A 14 -0.06 -11.72 -0.95
N SER A 15 -0.97 -10.75 -1.08
CA SER A 15 -1.59 -10.44 -2.37
C SER A 15 -0.58 -9.95 -3.39
N ALA A 16 0.40 -9.12 -3.00
CA ALA A 16 1.44 -8.66 -3.92
C ALA A 16 2.30 -9.81 -4.46
N LEU A 17 2.62 -10.82 -3.63
CA LEU A 17 3.29 -12.05 -4.10
C LEU A 17 2.43 -12.81 -5.12
N LEU A 18 1.13 -12.96 -4.85
CA LEU A 18 0.18 -13.64 -5.74
C LEU A 18 0.03 -12.89 -7.07
N VAL A 19 -0.12 -11.57 -7.02
CA VAL A 19 -0.21 -10.68 -8.17
C VAL A 19 1.03 -10.77 -9.04
N ASP A 20 2.21 -10.71 -8.44
CA ASP A 20 3.48 -10.85 -9.16
C ASP A 20 3.62 -12.25 -9.77
N ARG A 21 3.16 -13.30 -9.08
CA ARG A 21 3.19 -14.67 -9.58
C ARG A 21 2.22 -14.91 -10.72
N ALA A 22 1.05 -14.28 -10.67
CA ALA A 22 0.03 -14.36 -11.70
C ALA A 22 0.38 -13.51 -12.93
N GLY A 23 1.32 -12.56 -12.81
CA GLY A 23 1.66 -11.65 -13.89
C GLY A 23 0.54 -10.65 -14.21
N LEU A 24 -0.24 -10.27 -13.19
CA LEU A 24 -1.34 -9.31 -13.35
C LEU A 24 -0.85 -7.87 -13.59
N GLY A 25 0.40 -7.58 -13.23
CA GLY A 25 1.04 -6.28 -13.46
C GLY A 25 1.65 -6.14 -14.86
N PRO A 26 2.26 -4.98 -15.18
CA PRO A 26 2.84 -4.72 -16.50
C PRO A 26 4.12 -5.51 -16.80
N GLY A 27 4.76 -6.07 -15.76
CA GLY A 27 5.98 -6.86 -15.88
C GLY A 27 5.72 -8.37 -16.05
N PRO A 28 6.76 -9.14 -16.41
CA PRO A 28 6.63 -10.59 -16.51
C PRO A 28 6.34 -11.23 -15.15
N ALA A 29 5.58 -12.34 -15.18
CA ALA A 29 5.28 -13.13 -14.00
C ALA A 29 6.55 -13.55 -13.25
N GLN A 30 6.52 -13.44 -11.92
CA GLN A 30 7.65 -13.70 -11.04
C GLN A 30 7.46 -15.03 -10.29
N PRO A 31 8.48 -15.89 -10.21
CA PRO A 31 8.37 -17.15 -9.47
C PRO A 31 8.32 -16.91 -7.95
N TRP A 32 7.79 -17.91 -7.23
CA TRP A 32 7.89 -18.02 -5.78
C TRP A 32 9.34 -18.26 -5.39
N ARG A 33 10.06 -17.19 -5.05
CA ARG A 33 11.43 -17.26 -4.55
C ARG A 33 11.40 -17.11 -3.04
N ALA A 34 12.13 -17.97 -2.34
CA ALA A 34 12.24 -17.94 -0.88
C ALA A 34 12.66 -16.55 -0.37
N GLY A 35 13.58 -15.86 -1.05
CA GLY A 35 14.00 -14.51 -0.67
C GLY A 35 12.87 -13.46 -0.73
N ARG A 36 11.90 -13.61 -1.64
CA ARG A 36 10.76 -12.68 -1.74
C ARG A 36 9.74 -12.93 -0.65
N VAL A 37 9.47 -14.20 -0.35
CA VAL A 37 8.57 -14.61 0.73
C VAL A 37 9.18 -14.22 2.08
N GLY A 38 10.49 -14.45 2.26
CA GLY A 38 11.23 -14.04 3.45
C GLY A 38 11.21 -12.53 3.66
N ALA A 39 11.42 -11.74 2.61
CA ALA A 39 11.30 -10.28 2.71
C ALA A 39 9.88 -9.81 3.06
N ALA A 40 8.85 -10.40 2.44
CA ALA A 40 7.46 -10.11 2.79
C ALA A 40 7.16 -10.40 4.27
N ALA A 41 7.58 -11.58 4.76
CA ALA A 41 7.41 -11.95 6.16
C ALA A 41 8.16 -11.01 7.11
N LEU A 42 9.40 -10.67 6.78
CA LEU A 42 10.23 -9.75 7.57
C LEU A 42 9.61 -8.36 7.65
N ALA A 43 8.99 -7.86 6.58
CA ALA A 43 8.28 -6.58 6.61
C ALA A 43 7.06 -6.59 7.53
N VAL A 44 6.25 -7.66 7.49
CA VAL A 44 5.10 -7.83 8.39
C VAL A 44 5.56 -7.88 9.84
N VAL A 45 6.64 -8.61 10.14
CA VAL A 45 7.26 -8.66 11.49
C VAL A 45 7.78 -7.29 11.89
N GLY A 46 8.50 -6.59 11.03
CA GLY A 46 9.02 -5.26 11.30
C GLY A 46 7.91 -4.26 11.65
N VAL A 47 6.80 -4.28 10.92
CA VAL A 47 5.66 -3.42 11.24
C VAL A 47 4.96 -3.86 12.53
N ALA A 48 4.81 -5.17 12.78
CA ALA A 48 4.26 -5.66 14.04
C ALA A 48 5.08 -5.19 15.26
N VAL A 49 6.40 -5.24 15.15
CA VAL A 49 7.34 -4.77 16.17
C VAL A 49 7.23 -3.26 16.36
N ALA A 50 7.19 -2.49 15.25
CA ALA A 50 7.02 -1.04 15.29
C ALA A 50 5.67 -0.63 15.91
N ALA A 51 4.59 -1.32 15.54
CA ALA A 51 3.24 -1.00 15.97
C ALA A 51 3.01 -1.31 17.46
N THR A 52 3.70 -2.29 18.03
CA THR A 52 3.65 -2.61 19.46
C THR A 52 4.53 -1.70 20.33
N ALA A 53 5.32 -0.80 19.73
CA ALA A 53 6.21 0.11 20.48
C ALA A 53 5.45 1.19 21.25
N ARG A 54 4.20 1.48 20.88
CA ARG A 54 3.34 2.44 21.58
C ARG A 54 2.37 1.67 22.49
N PRO A 55 2.23 2.06 23.77
CA PRO A 55 1.18 1.53 24.63
C PRO A 55 -0.18 1.72 23.94
N GLU A 56 -1.03 0.70 23.96
CA GLU A 56 -2.41 0.87 23.47
C GLU A 56 -3.13 1.85 24.41
N GLU A 57 -3.25 3.12 24.01
CA GLU A 57 -4.14 4.09 24.65
C GLU A 57 -5.58 3.69 24.35
N GLY A 58 -6.09 2.75 25.15
CA GLY A 58 -7.43 2.18 24.99
C GLY A 58 -7.38 0.71 25.35
N GLY A 59 -8.14 0.35 26.39
CA GLY A 59 -8.14 -0.96 27.02
C GLY A 59 -8.00 -2.11 26.03
N ALA A 60 -7.05 -3.00 26.33
CA ALA A 60 -6.81 -4.22 25.62
C ALA A 60 -8.12 -4.91 25.24
N ALA A 61 -8.06 -5.61 24.10
CA ALA A 61 -9.07 -6.50 23.56
C ALA A 61 -9.47 -7.64 24.53
N THR A 62 -10.12 -7.30 25.64
CA THR A 62 -10.75 -8.23 26.59
C THR A 62 -12.13 -8.65 26.08
N GLY A 63 -12.19 -9.02 24.80
CA GLY A 63 -13.41 -9.47 24.12
C GLY A 63 -13.32 -9.27 22.61
N ALA A 64 -12.50 -10.07 21.92
CA ALA A 64 -12.51 -10.13 20.46
C ALA A 64 -13.83 -10.74 19.97
N GLY A 65 -14.89 -9.93 19.97
CA GLY A 65 -16.19 -10.31 19.43
C GLY A 65 -16.15 -10.42 17.91
N VAL A 66 -17.22 -10.97 17.33
CA VAL A 66 -17.37 -11.15 15.87
C VAL A 66 -17.10 -9.86 15.09
N GLY A 67 -17.50 -8.70 15.61
CA GLY A 67 -17.25 -7.40 14.97
C GLY A 67 -15.76 -7.07 14.79
N PHE A 68 -14.91 -7.41 15.78
CA PHE A 68 -13.47 -7.19 15.67
C PHE A 68 -12.85 -8.12 14.63
N ALA A 69 -13.25 -9.39 14.61
CA ALA A 69 -12.80 -10.35 13.60
C ALA A 69 -13.21 -9.92 12.18
N VAL A 70 -14.45 -9.47 11.99
CA VAL A 70 -14.93 -8.93 10.70
C VAL A 70 -14.09 -7.73 10.28
N ALA A 71 -13.81 -6.79 11.20
CA ALA A 71 -12.98 -5.63 10.90
C ALA A 71 -11.56 -6.01 10.46
N LEU A 72 -10.94 -7.00 11.11
CA LEU A 72 -9.62 -7.51 10.69
C LEU A 72 -9.65 -8.14 9.29
N VAL A 73 -10.68 -8.92 8.97
CA VAL A 73 -10.86 -9.51 7.64
C VAL A 73 -11.01 -8.41 6.58
N LEU A 74 -11.84 -7.40 6.82
CA LEU A 74 -12.05 -6.29 5.90
C LEU A 74 -10.77 -5.49 5.65
N VAL A 75 -9.99 -5.23 6.70
CA VAL A 75 -8.73 -4.48 6.60
C VAL A 75 -7.64 -5.30 5.90
N CYS A 76 -7.59 -6.61 6.14
CA CYS A 76 -6.75 -7.53 5.37
C CYS A 76 -7.13 -7.53 3.88
N ALA A 77 -8.43 -7.62 3.58
CA ALA A 77 -8.95 -7.58 2.22
C ALA A 77 -8.65 -6.23 1.54
N ALA A 78 -8.75 -5.12 2.26
CA ALA A 78 -8.37 -3.80 1.75
C ALA A 78 -6.91 -3.77 1.31
N GLY A 79 -5.99 -4.27 2.15
CA GLY A 79 -4.57 -4.39 1.79
C GLY A 79 -4.35 -5.27 0.56
N ALA A 80 -5.06 -6.41 0.49
CA ALA A 80 -4.97 -7.29 -0.66
C ALA A 80 -5.48 -6.64 -1.97
N LEU A 81 -6.56 -5.85 -1.90
CA LEU A 81 -7.09 -5.10 -3.03
C LEU A 81 -6.15 -3.96 -3.45
N THR A 82 -5.46 -3.32 -2.50
CA THR A 82 -4.48 -2.26 -2.81
C THR A 82 -3.36 -2.78 -3.71
N SER A 83 -2.79 -3.96 -3.47
CA SER A 83 -1.75 -4.51 -4.34
C SER A 83 -2.28 -4.91 -5.72
N VAL A 84 -3.52 -5.41 -5.81
CA VAL A 84 -4.17 -5.67 -7.09
C VAL A 84 -4.35 -4.36 -7.87
N GLN A 85 -4.87 -3.32 -7.21
CA GLN A 85 -5.05 -2.00 -7.81
C GLN A 85 -3.72 -1.43 -8.31
N GLN A 86 -2.63 -1.55 -7.54
CA GLN A 86 -1.30 -1.11 -7.96
C GLN A 86 -0.85 -1.79 -9.26
N ALA A 87 -1.08 -3.10 -9.40
CA ALA A 87 -0.76 -3.85 -10.60
C ALA A 87 -1.55 -3.35 -11.83
N LEU A 88 -2.87 -3.23 -11.68
CA LEU A 88 -3.78 -2.74 -12.72
C LEU A 88 -3.42 -1.30 -13.13
N ASN A 89 -3.09 -0.45 -12.16
CA ASN A 89 -2.64 0.91 -12.39
C ASN A 89 -1.38 0.96 -13.25
N GLY A 90 -0.41 0.08 -12.98
CA GLY A 90 0.79 -0.08 -13.80
C GLY A 90 0.49 -0.54 -15.23
N VAL A 91 -0.50 -1.42 -15.42
CA VAL A 91 -0.98 -1.84 -16.76
C VAL A 91 -1.58 -0.66 -17.50
N VAL A 92 -2.49 0.11 -16.87
CA VAL A 92 -3.09 1.31 -17.48
C VAL A 92 -2.00 2.30 -17.89
N THR A 93 -1.00 2.54 -17.05
CA THR A 93 0.11 3.45 -17.40
C THR A 93 0.94 2.91 -18.57
N THR A 94 1.14 1.60 -18.66
CA THR A 94 1.93 0.98 -19.73
C THR A 94 1.22 1.03 -21.07
N VAL A 95 -0.08 0.77 -21.09
CA VAL A 95 -0.91 0.83 -22.30
C VAL A 95 -1.12 2.27 -22.76
N SER A 96 -1.47 3.18 -21.83
CA SER A 96 -1.70 4.59 -22.15
C SER A 96 -0.42 5.40 -22.39
N ARG A 97 0.73 4.89 -21.94
CA ARG A 97 2.02 5.60 -21.89
C ARG A 97 1.97 6.92 -21.09
N ALA A 98 1.00 7.06 -20.19
CA ALA A 98 0.76 8.27 -19.43
C ALA A 98 0.32 7.95 -17.99
N PRO A 99 1.19 8.15 -16.96
CA PRO A 99 0.83 7.89 -15.56
C PRO A 99 -0.32 8.77 -15.07
N VAL A 100 -0.45 9.97 -15.64
CA VAL A 100 -1.54 10.90 -15.37
C VAL A 100 -2.89 10.32 -15.79
N ALA A 101 -2.96 9.51 -16.85
CA ALA A 101 -4.19 8.83 -17.25
C ALA A 101 -4.65 7.83 -16.17
N THR A 102 -3.71 7.11 -15.56
CA THR A 102 -4.02 6.23 -14.41
C THR A 102 -4.55 7.03 -13.23
N ALA A 103 -3.95 8.17 -12.90
CA ALA A 103 -4.46 9.03 -11.84
C ALA A 103 -5.89 9.50 -12.14
N TRP A 104 -6.18 9.98 -13.35
CA TRP A 104 -7.52 10.37 -13.77
C TRP A 104 -8.55 9.26 -13.60
N VAL A 105 -8.25 8.04 -14.06
CA VAL A 105 -9.17 6.90 -13.93
C VAL A 105 -9.43 6.58 -12.45
N ASN A 106 -8.40 6.56 -11.61
CA ASN A 106 -8.56 6.30 -10.16
C ASN A 106 -9.42 7.36 -9.48
N PHE A 107 -9.17 8.64 -9.76
CA PHE A 107 -9.95 9.72 -9.14
C PHE A 107 -11.38 9.77 -9.66
N LEU A 108 -11.61 9.52 -10.94
CA LEU A 108 -12.96 9.46 -11.50
C LEU A 108 -13.75 8.31 -10.89
N THR A 109 -13.21 7.09 -10.96
CA THR A 109 -13.87 5.89 -10.40
C THR A 109 -14.06 6.01 -8.89
N GLY A 110 -13.04 6.44 -8.16
CA GLY A 110 -13.11 6.68 -6.72
C GLY A 110 -14.16 7.72 -6.34
N THR A 111 -14.24 8.83 -7.06
CA THR A 111 -15.26 9.87 -6.82
C THR A 111 -16.67 9.33 -7.08
N LEU A 112 -16.88 8.63 -8.20
CA LEU A 112 -18.18 8.02 -8.50
C LEU A 112 -18.59 6.98 -7.45
N THR A 113 -17.66 6.14 -7.00
CA THR A 113 -17.91 5.17 -5.93
C THR A 113 -18.24 5.86 -4.61
N LEU A 114 -17.50 6.90 -4.20
CA LEU A 114 -17.77 7.65 -2.98
C LEU A 114 -19.13 8.36 -3.03
N VAL A 115 -19.50 8.94 -4.17
CA VAL A 115 -20.83 9.54 -4.37
C VAL A 115 -21.93 8.50 -4.23
N LEU A 116 -21.77 7.33 -4.86
CA LEU A 116 -22.75 6.24 -4.77
C LEU A 116 -22.90 5.73 -3.32
N VAL A 117 -21.77 5.45 -2.64
CA VAL A 117 -21.77 4.99 -1.25
C VAL A 117 -22.38 6.03 -0.32
N GLY A 118 -22.04 7.31 -0.50
CA GLY A 118 -22.61 8.42 0.27
C GLY A 118 -24.11 8.56 0.05
N LEU A 119 -24.59 8.43 -1.19
CA LEU A 119 -26.00 8.45 -1.52
C LEU A 119 -26.75 7.29 -0.85
N VAL A 120 -26.25 6.06 -0.97
CA VAL A 120 -26.85 4.88 -0.33
C VAL A 120 -26.88 5.03 1.19
N ALA A 121 -25.77 5.47 1.80
CA ALA A 121 -25.70 5.69 3.24
C ALA A 121 -26.67 6.80 3.70
N SER A 122 -26.85 7.85 2.90
CA SER A 122 -27.81 8.91 3.17
C SER A 122 -29.26 8.44 3.08
N LEU A 123 -29.60 7.63 2.06
CA LEU A 123 -30.93 7.07 1.89
C LEU A 123 -31.28 6.04 2.97
N ALA A 124 -30.28 5.29 3.45
CA ALA A 124 -30.42 4.35 4.57
C ALA A 124 -30.48 5.03 5.96
N GLY A 125 -30.37 6.37 6.02
CA GLY A 125 -30.40 7.14 7.27
C GLY A 125 -29.10 7.09 8.09
N GLY A 126 -28.02 6.50 7.56
CA GLY A 126 -26.74 6.31 8.25
C GLY A 126 -25.83 7.55 8.26
N VAL A 127 -25.98 8.45 7.29
CA VAL A 127 -25.17 9.68 7.19
C VAL A 127 -26.05 10.82 6.70
N ARG A 128 -25.94 12.01 7.32
CA ARG A 128 -26.57 13.23 6.79
C ARG A 128 -25.52 14.05 6.04
N PRO A 129 -25.73 14.39 4.75
CA PRO A 129 -24.87 15.34 4.06
C PRO A 129 -24.84 16.64 4.87
N SER A 130 -23.65 17.02 5.34
CA SER A 130 -23.42 18.31 5.98
C SER A 130 -22.48 19.12 5.10
N ALA A 131 -22.69 20.43 5.05
CA ALA A 131 -21.71 21.31 4.45
C ALA A 131 -20.38 21.13 5.18
N VAL A 132 -19.28 21.14 4.44
CA VAL A 132 -17.94 21.16 5.04
C VAL A 132 -17.89 22.29 6.05
N GLN A 133 -17.59 21.99 7.32
CA GLN A 133 -17.65 23.00 8.37
C GLN A 133 -16.77 24.21 8.01
N ALA A 134 -17.33 25.41 8.20
CA ALA A 134 -16.54 26.63 8.15
C ALA A 134 -15.44 26.52 9.22
N GLY A 135 -14.17 26.67 8.81
CA GLY A 135 -13.01 26.57 9.71
C GLY A 135 -12.04 25.43 9.41
N LEU A 136 -12.24 24.64 8.35
CA LEU A 136 -11.20 23.71 7.90
C LEU A 136 -9.93 24.48 7.51
N PRO A 137 -8.74 24.09 8.02
CA PRO A 137 -7.51 24.76 7.64
C PRO A 137 -7.22 24.54 6.15
N TRP A 138 -6.66 25.56 5.49
CA TRP A 138 -6.45 25.54 4.04
C TRP A 138 -5.61 24.35 3.55
N TRP A 139 -4.67 23.87 4.38
CA TRP A 139 -3.82 22.73 4.04
C TRP A 139 -4.59 21.40 4.01
N ALA A 140 -5.76 21.29 4.64
CA ALA A 140 -6.56 20.07 4.57
C ALA A 140 -6.99 19.76 3.12
N TRP A 141 -7.13 20.79 2.29
CA TRP A 141 -7.50 20.67 0.88
C TRP A 141 -6.36 20.17 -0.01
N THR A 142 -5.10 20.21 0.45
CA THR A 142 -3.97 19.73 -0.36
C THR A 142 -3.89 18.21 -0.45
N GLY A 143 -4.62 17.48 0.41
CA GLY A 143 -4.62 16.01 0.42
C GLY A 143 -5.04 15.40 -0.93
N GLY A 144 -6.03 16.00 -1.61
CA GLY A 144 -6.45 15.56 -2.95
C GLY A 144 -5.34 15.69 -3.99
N VAL A 145 -4.64 16.83 -3.99
CA VAL A 145 -3.49 17.08 -4.91
C VAL A 145 -2.35 16.10 -4.62
N MET A 146 -2.01 15.89 -3.34
CA MET A 146 -1.00 14.92 -2.93
C MET A 146 -1.37 13.50 -3.38
N GLY A 147 -2.66 13.12 -3.29
CA GLY A 147 -3.16 11.84 -3.78
C GLY A 147 -3.00 11.68 -5.30
N ILE A 148 -3.28 12.71 -6.09
CA ILE A 148 -3.08 12.68 -7.57
C ILE A 148 -1.61 12.44 -7.89
N VAL A 149 -0.72 13.20 -7.27
CA VAL A 149 0.73 13.07 -7.45
C VAL A 149 1.19 11.68 -7.03
N PHE A 150 0.74 11.21 -5.86
CA PHE A 150 1.07 9.88 -5.35
C PHE A 150 0.65 8.77 -6.32
N ILE A 151 -0.59 8.76 -6.79
CA ILE A 151 -1.09 7.72 -7.70
C ILE A 151 -0.33 7.74 -9.03
N ALA A 152 -0.05 8.92 -9.60
CA ALA A 152 0.71 9.04 -10.84
C ALA A 152 2.15 8.49 -10.68
N LEU A 153 2.85 8.87 -9.60
CA LEU A 153 4.20 8.39 -9.32
C LEU A 153 4.22 6.89 -8.99
N ALA A 154 3.25 6.41 -8.22
CA ALA A 154 3.10 5.00 -7.88
C ALA A 154 2.88 4.16 -9.14
N ALA A 155 1.96 4.58 -10.01
CA ALA A 155 1.65 3.85 -11.23
C ALA A 155 2.86 3.81 -12.19
N TYR A 156 3.61 4.91 -12.29
CA TYR A 156 4.89 4.95 -13.01
C TYR A 156 5.92 3.97 -12.41
N ALA A 157 6.11 3.99 -11.08
CA ALA A 157 7.08 3.13 -10.42
C ALA A 157 6.78 1.63 -10.60
N VAL A 158 5.50 1.23 -10.57
CA VAL A 158 5.07 -0.17 -10.76
C VAL A 158 5.36 -0.69 -12.18
N GLN A 159 5.58 0.17 -13.18
CA GLN A 159 6.06 -0.28 -14.50
C GLN A 159 7.49 -0.83 -14.46
N HIS A 160 8.25 -0.48 -13.43
CA HIS A 160 9.68 -0.79 -13.32
C HIS A 160 9.99 -1.74 -12.16
N LEU A 161 9.04 -1.97 -11.27
CA LEU A 161 9.21 -2.76 -10.05
C LEU A 161 8.11 -3.82 -9.95
N PRO A 162 8.41 -5.06 -9.52
CA PRO A 162 7.37 -5.98 -9.08
C PRO A 162 6.54 -5.34 -7.96
N VAL A 163 5.24 -5.65 -7.91
CA VAL A 163 4.27 -5.06 -7.01
C VAL A 163 4.68 -5.26 -5.55
N LEU A 164 5.23 -6.43 -5.20
CA LEU A 164 5.74 -6.67 -3.85
C LEU A 164 6.80 -5.66 -3.44
N VAL A 165 7.78 -5.40 -4.31
CA VAL A 165 8.88 -4.50 -3.94
C VAL A 165 8.37 -3.07 -3.84
N PHE A 166 7.47 -2.65 -4.73
CA PHE A 166 6.83 -1.34 -4.63
C PHE A 166 6.04 -1.20 -3.32
N ALA A 167 5.26 -2.21 -2.95
CA ALA A 167 4.52 -2.24 -1.70
C ALA A 167 5.43 -2.14 -0.47
N LEU A 168 6.51 -2.93 -0.42
CA LEU A 168 7.46 -2.92 0.70
C LEU A 168 8.22 -1.60 0.83
N VAL A 169 8.65 -1.02 -0.30
CA VAL A 169 9.28 0.32 -0.32
C VAL A 169 8.30 1.39 0.16
N THR A 170 7.04 1.33 -0.28
CA THR A 170 6.01 2.29 0.13
C THR A 170 5.73 2.22 1.63
N ILE A 171 5.53 1.01 2.18
CA ILE A 171 5.35 0.80 3.63
C ILE A 171 6.53 1.35 4.40
N THR A 172 7.75 1.02 3.96
CA THR A 172 8.98 1.45 4.62
C THR A 172 9.13 2.97 4.61
N THR A 173 8.87 3.62 3.47
CA THR A 173 8.90 5.08 3.36
C THR A 173 7.86 5.72 4.27
N GLN A 174 6.64 5.17 4.37
CA GLN A 174 5.62 5.66 5.29
C GLN A 174 6.08 5.58 6.75
N LEU A 175 6.71 4.46 7.15
CA LEU A 175 7.27 4.30 8.49
C LEU A 175 8.39 5.30 8.79
N VAL A 176 9.33 5.48 7.84
CA VAL A 176 10.44 6.43 7.99
C VAL A 176 9.92 7.85 8.07
N VAL A 177 9.02 8.25 7.18
CA VAL A 177 8.39 9.58 7.22
C VAL A 177 7.61 9.78 8.51
N GLY A 178 6.89 8.75 8.99
CA GLY A 178 6.20 8.77 10.28
C GLY A 178 7.16 9.07 11.44
N VAL A 179 8.30 8.37 11.51
CA VAL A 179 9.35 8.62 12.51
C VAL A 179 9.94 10.03 12.39
N LEU A 180 10.15 10.52 11.16
CA LEU A 180 10.66 11.88 10.94
C LEU A 180 9.66 12.94 11.43
N LEU A 181 8.36 12.74 11.16
CA LEU A 181 7.31 13.62 11.65
C LEU A 181 7.20 13.56 13.18
N ASP A 182 7.26 12.36 13.75
CA ASP A 182 7.29 12.17 15.21
C ASP A 182 8.49 12.91 15.83
N ALA A 183 9.66 12.93 15.19
CA ALA A 183 10.84 13.63 15.70
C ALA A 183 10.66 15.16 15.76
N LEU A 184 9.85 15.72 14.86
CA LEU A 184 9.55 17.15 14.82
C LEU A 184 8.55 17.56 15.90
N ASP A 185 7.70 16.63 16.35
CA ASP A 185 6.69 16.87 17.38
C ASP A 185 7.19 16.50 18.80
N PRO A 186 6.97 17.33 19.84
CA PRO A 186 7.41 17.01 21.20
C PRO A 186 6.84 15.70 21.77
N VAL A 187 5.58 15.38 21.48
CA VAL A 187 4.91 14.15 21.96
C VAL A 187 5.41 12.96 21.16
N GLY A 188 5.50 13.09 19.83
CA GLY A 188 6.05 12.07 18.95
C GLY A 188 7.49 11.69 19.33
N ARG A 189 8.32 12.67 19.67
CA ARG A 189 9.73 12.46 20.03
C ARG A 189 9.90 11.60 21.29
N ALA A 190 8.99 11.73 22.26
CA ALA A 190 8.96 10.88 23.45
C ALA A 190 8.60 9.42 23.15
N ALA A 191 7.89 9.18 22.04
CA ALA A 191 7.51 7.84 21.58
C ALA A 191 8.58 7.16 20.69
N LEU A 192 9.69 7.84 20.37
CA LEU A 192 10.80 7.29 19.58
C LEU A 192 11.66 6.32 20.41
N GLY A 193 11.07 5.18 20.78
CA GLY A 193 11.74 4.12 21.52
C GLY A 193 12.58 3.19 20.64
N PRO A 194 13.51 2.41 21.24
CA PRO A 194 14.36 1.47 20.52
C PRO A 194 13.56 0.39 19.78
N GLN A 195 12.39 0.01 20.29
CA GLN A 195 11.50 -0.96 19.65
C GLN A 195 10.90 -0.44 18.34
N LEU A 196 10.47 0.83 18.30
CA LEU A 196 9.98 1.46 17.08
C LEU A 196 11.08 1.47 16.01
N LEU A 197 12.27 1.94 16.40
CA LEU A 197 13.43 2.01 15.51
C LEU A 197 13.84 0.62 15.00
N LEU A 198 13.80 -0.41 15.84
CA LEU A 198 14.02 -1.79 15.43
C LEU A 198 13.00 -2.24 14.38
N GLY A 199 11.71 -2.00 14.61
CA GLY A 199 10.67 -2.36 13.65
C GLY A 199 10.84 -1.67 12.29
N VAL A 200 11.19 -0.38 12.30
CA VAL A 200 11.51 0.37 11.07
C VAL A 200 12.77 -0.18 10.38
N ALA A 201 13.82 -0.52 11.13
CA ALA A 201 15.03 -1.12 10.57
C ALA A 201 14.77 -2.50 9.93
N LEU A 202 13.90 -3.31 10.53
CA LEU A 202 13.47 -4.60 9.96
C LEU A 202 12.69 -4.40 8.66
N ALA A 203 11.77 -3.42 8.62
CA ALA A 203 11.03 -3.09 7.40
C ALA A 203 11.95 -2.55 6.28
N LEU A 204 12.92 -1.69 6.63
CA LEU A 204 13.97 -1.23 5.71
C LEU A 204 14.76 -2.40 5.14
N THR A 205 15.23 -3.29 6.00
CA THR A 205 15.99 -4.49 5.61
C THR A 205 15.16 -5.39 4.69
N ALA A 206 13.88 -5.58 4.98
CA ALA A 206 12.96 -6.32 4.13
C ALA A 206 12.82 -5.70 2.74
N SER A 207 12.66 -4.37 2.65
CA SER A 207 12.53 -3.67 1.37
C SER A 207 13.79 -3.80 0.50
N VAL A 208 14.97 -3.64 1.12
CA VAL A 208 16.27 -3.80 0.45
C VAL A 208 16.47 -5.24 0.02
N TRP A 209 16.18 -6.21 0.89
CA TRP A 209 16.27 -7.63 0.56
C TRP A 209 15.37 -8.01 -0.61
N ALA A 210 14.12 -7.54 -0.64
CA ALA A 210 13.20 -7.79 -1.75
C ALA A 210 13.70 -7.17 -3.07
N ALA A 211 14.32 -5.99 -3.01
CA ALA A 211 14.90 -5.33 -4.18
C ALA A 211 16.15 -6.08 -4.70
N LEU A 212 17.00 -6.58 -3.81
CA LEU A 212 18.21 -7.32 -4.15
C LEU A 212 17.93 -8.77 -4.60
N ALA A 213 16.86 -9.39 -4.10
CA ALA A 213 16.43 -10.74 -4.50
C ALA A 213 15.86 -10.82 -5.93
N ARG A 214 15.91 -9.72 -6.70
CA ARG A 214 15.53 -9.68 -8.11
C ARG A 214 16.58 -10.40 -8.96
N PRO A 215 16.18 -11.20 -9.97
CA PRO A 215 17.16 -11.72 -10.92
C PRO A 215 17.88 -10.57 -11.63
N ALA A 216 19.20 -10.66 -11.77
CA ALA A 216 19.91 -9.89 -12.78
C ALA A 216 19.22 -10.20 -14.12
N ARG A 217 18.80 -9.17 -14.86
CA ARG A 217 18.18 -9.35 -16.18
C ARG A 217 19.10 -10.25 -17.00
N GLY A 218 18.68 -11.48 -17.25
CA GLY A 218 19.37 -12.37 -18.18
C GLY A 218 19.52 -11.62 -19.50
N ARG A 219 20.75 -11.54 -20.02
CA ARG A 219 21.06 -10.95 -21.33
C ARG A 219 20.01 -11.44 -22.33
N ARG A 220 19.37 -10.49 -23.01
CA ARG A 220 18.40 -10.68 -24.09
C ARG A 220 18.66 -11.99 -24.84
N ALA A 221 17.79 -12.97 -24.69
CA ALA A 221 17.66 -13.98 -25.73
C ALA A 221 17.23 -13.24 -27.00
N SER A 222 18.06 -13.36 -28.03
CA SER A 222 17.88 -12.81 -29.37
C SER A 222 16.43 -12.99 -29.84
N SER A 223 15.83 -11.89 -30.31
CA SER A 223 14.49 -11.88 -30.91
C SER A 223 14.33 -12.98 -31.95
N PRO A 224 13.27 -13.80 -31.93
CA PRO A 224 12.90 -14.60 -33.10
C PRO A 224 12.44 -13.69 -34.24
N PRO A 225 12.61 -14.10 -35.51
CA PRO A 225 12.33 -13.26 -36.66
C PRO A 225 10.84 -12.91 -36.74
N VAL A 226 10.58 -11.65 -37.11
CA VAL A 226 9.24 -11.12 -37.38
C VAL A 226 8.63 -11.93 -38.53
N VAL A 227 7.63 -12.76 -38.22
CA VAL A 227 6.78 -13.36 -39.26
C VAL A 227 5.78 -12.28 -39.67
N ALA A 228 5.96 -11.75 -40.88
CA ALA A 228 5.00 -10.87 -41.51
C ALA A 228 3.72 -11.67 -41.85
N HIS A 229 2.59 -11.29 -41.26
CA HIS A 229 1.29 -11.71 -41.76
C HIS A 229 0.83 -10.74 -42.85
N ARG A 230 0.52 -11.31 -44.02
CA ARG A 230 -0.23 -10.67 -45.11
C ARG A 230 -1.70 -10.55 -44.75
#